data_AF-A0A662USQ2-F1
#
_entry.id   AF-A0A662USQ2-F1
#
_cell.length_a   1.000
_cell.length_b   1.000
_cell.length_c   1.000
_cell.angle_alpha   90.00
_cell.angle_beta   90.00
_cell.angle_gamma   90.00
#
_symmetry.space_group_name_H-M   'P 1'
#
loop_
_entity.id
_entity.type
_entity.pdbx_description
1 polymer ?
#
loop_
_entity_poly.entity_id
_entity_poly.type
_entity_poly.pdbx_seq_one_letter_code
_entity_poly.pdbx_strand_id
1 'polypeptide(L)'
;ENRDLYTISSCSGRITFIDADMPWHRRNSSIVFKKHFPITEDEFMYFYKQPTLRNLWLVVTGPIIHVSSATPSEARKLLVMAREAGMKHSGIISISRTKGIIIELKTGVRLTILLKIHGESVVRCSEIPGIVKVANTALLEGKERLNRFRKVLGLKPVKYRAF
;
A
#
# COMPACT_ATOMS: atom_id res chain seq x y z
N GLU A 1 -1.18 17.10 22.74
CA GLU A 1 -2.08 16.90 21.58
C GLU A 1 -1.80 18.00 20.56
N ASN A 2 -1.50 17.67 19.30
CA ASN A 2 -1.36 18.66 18.24
C ASN A 2 -2.76 18.92 17.65
N ARG A 3 -3.36 20.09 17.94
CA ARG A 3 -4.71 20.46 17.46
C ARG A 3 -4.73 20.84 15.97
N ASP A 4 -3.56 20.99 15.35
CA ASP A 4 -3.42 21.46 13.96
C ASP A 4 -3.26 20.33 12.96
N LEU A 5 -3.18 19.07 13.42
CA LEU A 5 -3.05 17.88 12.57
C LEU A 5 -4.07 16.81 12.98
N TYR A 6 -4.84 16.31 12.02
CA TYR A 6 -5.69 15.13 12.25
C TYR A 6 -5.70 14.19 11.06
N THR A 7 -5.81 12.89 11.33
CA THR A 7 -5.88 11.85 10.30
C THR A 7 -7.26 11.80 9.67
N ILE A 8 -7.35 11.78 8.34
CA ILE A 8 -8.60 11.59 7.61
C ILE A 8 -8.83 10.11 7.31
N SER A 9 -7.81 9.42 6.82
CA SER A 9 -7.87 7.99 6.51
C SER A 9 -6.46 7.40 6.49
N SER A 10 -6.36 6.08 6.64
CA SER A 10 -5.08 5.40 6.54
C SER A 10 -5.22 3.96 6.06
N CYS A 11 -4.15 3.47 5.44
CA CYS A 11 -3.93 2.07 5.13
C CYS A 11 -2.46 1.77 5.43
N SER A 12 -2.19 0.72 6.20
CA SER A 12 -0.81 0.35 6.55
C SER A 12 -0.09 -0.42 5.44
N GLY A 13 -0.66 -0.51 4.24
CA GLY A 13 -0.18 -1.34 3.14
C GLY A 13 -0.94 -2.67 3.03
N ARG A 14 -0.98 -3.22 1.82
CA ARG A 14 -1.77 -4.40 1.46
C ARG A 14 -1.22 -5.14 0.24
N ILE A 15 -1.53 -6.41 0.17
CA ILE A 15 -1.42 -7.27 -1.01
C ILE A 15 -2.85 -7.47 -1.56
N THR A 16 -3.03 -7.32 -2.86
CA THR A 16 -4.33 -7.51 -3.54
C THR A 16 -4.16 -8.29 -4.82
N PHE A 17 -5.13 -9.14 -5.14
CA PHE A 17 -5.31 -9.63 -6.51
C PHE A 17 -6.43 -8.81 -7.16
N ILE A 18 -6.20 -8.34 -8.38
CA ILE A 18 -7.13 -7.50 -9.14
C ILE A 18 -7.40 -8.17 -10.47
N ASP A 19 -8.67 -8.47 -10.75
CA ASP A 19 -9.16 -8.87 -12.06
C ASP A 19 -9.59 -7.60 -12.83
N ALA A 20 -8.77 -7.18 -13.78
CA ALA A 20 -8.97 -5.96 -14.57
C ALA A 20 -8.06 -5.97 -15.82
N ASP A 21 -8.40 -5.22 -16.87
CA ASP A 21 -7.51 -5.10 -18.03
C ASP A 21 -6.15 -4.50 -17.60
N MET A 22 -6.21 -3.42 -16.81
CA MET A 22 -5.05 -2.78 -16.19
C MET A 22 -5.27 -2.58 -14.69
N PRO A 23 -4.21 -2.66 -13.85
CA PRO A 23 -4.34 -2.70 -12.39
C PRO A 23 -4.75 -1.35 -11.75
N TRP A 24 -4.79 -0.26 -12.53
CA TRP A 24 -5.24 1.07 -12.08
C TRP A 24 -6.65 1.43 -12.57
N HIS A 25 -7.27 0.58 -13.40
CA HIS A 25 -8.65 0.81 -13.83
C HIS A 25 -9.60 0.70 -12.63
N ARG A 26 -10.55 1.65 -12.55
CA ARG A 26 -11.58 1.67 -11.49
C ARG A 26 -12.92 1.11 -11.95
N ARG A 27 -13.21 1.24 -13.25
CA ARG A 27 -14.38 0.65 -13.89
C ARG A 27 -13.99 -0.71 -14.44
N ASN A 28 -14.91 -1.67 -14.38
CA ASN A 28 -14.69 -3.04 -14.86
C ASN A 28 -13.47 -3.74 -14.21
N SER A 29 -13.26 -3.47 -12.92
CA SER A 29 -12.18 -4.06 -12.11
C SER A 29 -12.74 -4.67 -10.83
N SER A 30 -12.30 -5.87 -10.48
CA SER A 30 -12.72 -6.58 -9.26
C SER A 30 -11.52 -6.92 -8.39
N ILE A 31 -11.58 -6.59 -7.10
CA ILE A 31 -10.59 -7.07 -6.11
C ILE A 31 -11.02 -8.47 -5.67
N VAL A 32 -10.32 -9.50 -6.12
CA VAL A 32 -10.65 -10.90 -5.81
C VAL A 32 -10.00 -11.38 -4.51
N PHE A 33 -8.90 -10.72 -4.10
CA PHE A 33 -8.22 -10.97 -2.83
C PHE A 33 -7.65 -9.68 -2.26
N LYS A 34 -7.66 -9.54 -0.95
CA LYS A 34 -7.06 -8.41 -0.22
C LYS A 34 -6.62 -8.84 1.17
N LYS A 35 -5.35 -8.59 1.50
CA LYS A 35 -4.81 -8.83 2.84
C LYS A 35 -3.82 -7.74 3.25
N HIS A 36 -3.77 -7.45 4.55
CA HIS A 36 -2.89 -6.41 5.14
C HIS A 36 -1.65 -6.97 5.82
N PHE A 37 -1.47 -8.29 5.74
CA PHE A 37 -0.40 -9.10 6.30
C PHE A 37 0.18 -10.00 5.20
N PRO A 38 1.32 -10.67 5.43
CA PRO A 38 1.90 -11.55 4.42
C PRO A 38 0.90 -12.62 3.95
N ILE A 39 1.00 -12.99 2.68
CA ILE A 39 0.19 -14.04 2.03
C ILE A 39 0.95 -15.36 2.10
N THR A 40 0.26 -16.48 2.32
CA THR A 40 0.85 -17.82 2.20
C THR A 40 0.83 -18.32 0.76
N GLU A 41 1.64 -19.34 0.45
CA GLU A 41 1.62 -19.98 -0.86
C GLU A 41 0.26 -20.62 -1.15
N ASP A 42 -0.38 -21.23 -0.16
CA ASP A 42 -1.71 -21.83 -0.31
C ASP A 42 -2.79 -20.79 -0.63
N GLU A 43 -2.80 -19.66 0.08
CA GLU A 43 -3.70 -18.54 -0.21
C GLU A 43 -3.47 -18.03 -1.63
N PHE A 44 -2.19 -17.81 -2.02
CA PHE A 44 -1.84 -17.38 -3.36
C PHE A 44 -2.37 -18.36 -4.40
N MET A 45 -2.09 -19.65 -4.24
CA MET A 45 -2.49 -20.72 -5.15
C MET A 45 -4.00 -20.84 -5.28
N TYR A 46 -4.73 -20.69 -4.17
CA TYR A 46 -6.19 -20.72 -4.16
C TYR A 46 -6.77 -19.65 -5.08
N PHE A 47 -6.34 -18.39 -4.93
CA PHE A 47 -6.82 -17.28 -5.76
C PHE A 47 -6.26 -17.31 -7.18
N TYR A 48 -5.02 -17.79 -7.35
CA TYR A 48 -4.40 -17.94 -8.66
C TYR A 48 -5.13 -18.97 -9.53
N LYS A 49 -5.63 -20.06 -8.96
CA LYS A 49 -6.36 -21.09 -9.71
C LYS A 49 -7.79 -20.70 -10.10
N GLN A 50 -8.36 -19.64 -9.50
CA GLN A 50 -9.70 -19.20 -9.85
C GLN A 50 -9.77 -18.71 -11.30
N PRO A 51 -10.92 -18.92 -11.98
CA PRO A 51 -11.16 -18.29 -13.28
C PRO A 51 -11.21 -16.76 -13.15
N THR A 52 -10.76 -16.06 -14.18
CA THR A 52 -10.74 -14.59 -14.22
C THR A 52 -11.36 -14.11 -15.52
N LEU A 53 -12.11 -13.00 -15.46
CA LEU A 53 -12.78 -12.44 -16.62
C LEU A 53 -11.80 -11.66 -17.52
N ARG A 54 -10.80 -11.01 -16.91
CA ARG A 54 -9.81 -10.17 -17.58
C ARG A 54 -8.40 -10.65 -17.21
N ASN A 55 -7.47 -9.70 -17.03
CA ASN A 55 -6.13 -9.99 -16.55
C ASN A 55 -6.11 -10.07 -15.03
N LEU A 56 -5.33 -11.01 -14.50
CA LEU A 56 -5.11 -11.12 -13.06
C LEU A 56 -3.81 -10.43 -12.68
N TRP A 57 -3.90 -9.46 -11.77
CA TRP A 57 -2.76 -8.70 -11.28
C TRP A 57 -2.53 -8.93 -9.80
N LEU A 58 -1.30 -9.26 -9.42
CA LEU A 58 -0.84 -9.13 -8.04
C LEU A 58 -0.35 -7.70 -7.82
N VAL A 59 -0.92 -7.00 -6.85
CA VAL A 59 -0.51 -5.64 -6.50
C VAL A 59 -0.17 -5.58 -5.02
N VAL A 60 1.06 -5.14 -4.71
CA VAL A 60 1.47 -4.78 -3.36
C VAL A 60 1.59 -3.26 -3.28
N THR A 61 0.98 -2.69 -2.26
CA THR A 61 1.06 -1.24 -1.98
C THR A 61 1.55 -1.04 -0.56
N GLY A 62 2.53 -0.15 -0.39
CA GLY A 62 2.98 0.28 0.92
C GLY A 62 1.95 1.16 1.65
N PRO A 63 2.30 1.66 2.84
CA PRO A 63 1.45 2.53 3.62
C PRO A 63 1.06 3.81 2.87
N ILE A 64 -0.18 4.24 3.10
CA ILE A 64 -0.72 5.53 2.68
C ILE A 64 -1.54 6.11 3.84
N ILE A 65 -1.30 7.37 4.17
CA ILE A 65 -1.99 8.08 5.25
C ILE A 65 -2.41 9.45 4.72
N HIS A 66 -3.68 9.81 4.94
CA HIS A 66 -4.18 11.15 4.66
C HIS A 66 -4.29 11.92 5.97
N VAL A 67 -3.69 13.10 6.00
CA VAL A 67 -3.69 14.01 7.16
C VAL A 67 -4.22 15.36 6.69
N SER A 68 -5.07 15.98 7.49
CA SER A 68 -5.41 17.40 7.34
C SER A 68 -4.52 18.22 8.25
N SER A 69 -4.03 19.34 7.73
CA SER A 69 -3.32 20.36 8.51
C SER A 69 -4.04 21.70 8.49
N ALA A 70 -4.10 22.35 9.65
CA ALA A 70 -4.67 23.69 9.79
C ALA A 70 -3.76 24.78 9.21
N THR A 71 -2.43 24.57 9.19
CA THR A 71 -1.46 25.60 8.78
C THR A 71 -0.40 25.07 7.82
N PRO A 72 0.13 25.91 6.91
CA PRO A 72 1.24 25.52 6.04
C PRO A 72 2.51 25.13 6.80
N SER A 73 2.74 25.73 7.98
CA SER A 73 3.90 25.46 8.83
C SER A 73 3.88 24.02 9.35
N GLU A 74 2.75 23.57 9.89
CA GLU A 74 2.59 22.19 10.38
C GLU A 74 2.61 21.19 9.23
N ALA A 75 2.00 21.53 8.09
CA ALA A 75 2.09 20.73 6.87
C ALA A 75 3.55 20.51 6.43
N ARG A 76 4.37 21.57 6.42
CA ARG A 76 5.79 21.50 6.08
C ARG A 76 6.56 20.61 7.06
N LYS A 77 6.38 20.80 8.37
CA LYS A 77 7.05 19.97 9.39
C LYS A 77 6.72 18.49 9.22
N LEU A 78 5.45 18.16 9.02
CA LEU A 78 5.00 16.79 8.80
C LEU A 78 5.65 16.16 7.56
N LEU A 79 5.73 16.90 6.46
CA LEU A 79 6.34 16.42 5.22
C LEU A 79 7.84 16.17 5.36
N VAL A 80 8.57 17.00 6.11
CA VAL A 80 10.00 16.78 6.39
C VAL A 80 10.18 15.47 7.17
N MET A 81 9.47 15.33 8.30
CA MET A 81 9.51 14.12 9.13
C MET A 81 9.15 12.85 8.33
N ALA A 82 8.12 12.93 7.48
CA ALA A 82 7.70 11.80 6.66
C ALA A 82 8.76 11.39 5.63
N ARG A 83 9.43 12.35 5.00
CA ARG A 83 10.49 12.09 4.01
C ARG A 83 11.73 11.49 4.66
N GLU A 84 12.14 12.00 5.81
CA GLU A 84 13.23 11.44 6.63
C GLU A 84 12.94 9.98 7.02
N ALA A 85 11.68 9.64 7.30
CA ALA A 85 11.23 8.28 7.59
C ALA A 85 11.08 7.37 6.35
N GLY A 86 11.38 7.87 5.14
CA GLY A 86 11.31 7.09 3.90
C GLY A 86 9.96 7.12 3.18
N MET A 87 9.03 8.00 3.57
CA MET A 87 7.77 8.26 2.85
C MET A 87 8.02 9.26 1.71
N LYS A 88 8.83 8.85 0.72
CA LYS A 88 9.37 9.72 -0.33
C LYS A 88 8.34 10.37 -1.25
N HIS A 89 7.16 9.77 -1.43
CA HIS A 89 6.09 10.32 -2.29
C HIS A 89 5.06 11.12 -1.50
N SER A 90 5.46 11.67 -0.36
CA SER A 90 4.57 12.51 0.46
C SER A 90 4.46 13.93 -0.10
N GLY A 91 3.24 14.46 -0.12
CA GLY A 91 2.94 15.80 -0.64
C GLY A 91 1.56 16.31 -0.26
N ILE A 92 1.33 17.60 -0.52
CA ILE A 92 0.01 18.24 -0.41
C ILE A 92 -0.78 17.85 -1.67
N ILE A 93 -1.96 17.27 -1.48
CA ILE A 93 -2.85 16.83 -2.59
C ILE A 93 -4.06 17.75 -2.78
N SER A 94 -4.40 18.57 -1.79
CA SER A 94 -5.51 19.53 -1.88
C SER A 94 -5.37 20.60 -0.81
N ILE A 95 -5.88 21.80 -1.07
CA ILE A 95 -6.03 22.87 -0.10
C ILE A 95 -7.49 23.34 -0.18
N SER A 96 -8.19 23.33 0.95
CA SER A 96 -9.58 23.75 1.03
C SER A 96 -9.83 24.58 2.29
N ARG A 97 -10.71 25.58 2.19
CA ARG A 97 -11.15 26.38 3.34
C ARG A 97 -11.85 25.53 4.41
N THR A 98 -12.59 24.49 4.00
CA THR A 98 -13.38 23.67 4.92
C THR A 98 -12.63 22.46 5.44
N LYS A 99 -11.70 21.92 4.67
CA LYS A 99 -10.97 20.68 5.00
C LYS A 99 -9.51 20.91 5.40
N GLY A 100 -9.01 22.13 5.32
CA GLY A 100 -7.61 22.47 5.55
C GLY A 100 -6.69 22.02 4.41
N ILE A 101 -5.41 21.86 4.73
CA ILE A 101 -4.37 21.39 3.82
C ILE A 101 -4.31 19.87 3.89
N ILE A 102 -4.69 19.19 2.81
CA ILE A 102 -4.71 17.74 2.75
C ILE A 102 -3.36 17.23 2.27
N ILE A 103 -2.76 16.39 3.10
CA ILE A 103 -1.44 15.82 2.90
C ILE A 103 -1.60 14.32 2.70
N GLU A 104 -1.04 13.78 1.62
CA GLU A 104 -0.88 12.34 1.41
C GLU A 104 0.55 11.96 1.83
N LEU A 105 0.68 11.05 2.78
CA LEU A 105 1.94 10.47 3.20
C LEU A 105 2.06 9.07 2.61
N LYS A 106 3.08 8.86 1.76
CA LYS A 106 3.19 7.63 0.96
C LYS A 106 4.63 7.21 0.74
N THR A 107 4.84 5.89 0.80
CA THR A 107 6.13 5.27 0.47
C THR A 107 6.28 5.00 -1.03
N GLY A 108 7.51 4.75 -1.50
CA GLY A 108 7.77 4.24 -2.85
C GLY A 108 7.52 2.74 -3.03
N VAL A 109 7.11 2.05 -1.96
CA VAL A 109 6.90 0.60 -2.00
C VAL A 109 5.64 0.30 -2.82
N ARG A 110 5.86 -0.21 -4.02
CA ARG A 110 4.81 -0.71 -4.90
C ARG A 110 5.37 -1.86 -5.74
N LEU A 111 4.61 -2.94 -5.82
CA LEU A 111 4.87 -4.07 -6.70
C LEU A 111 3.62 -4.31 -7.54
N THR A 112 3.79 -4.63 -8.81
CA THR A 112 2.68 -4.96 -9.72
C THR A 112 3.16 -6.03 -10.67
N ILE A 113 2.57 -7.23 -10.58
CA ILE A 113 2.95 -8.41 -11.36
C ILE A 113 1.72 -8.90 -12.10
N LEU A 114 1.86 -9.12 -13.40
CA LEU A 114 0.84 -9.77 -14.23
C LEU A 114 0.91 -11.28 -14.02
N LEU A 115 -0.20 -11.89 -13.63
CA LEU A 115 -0.30 -13.32 -13.35
C LEU A 115 -1.04 -14.07 -14.46
N LYS A 116 -2.09 -13.46 -15.03
CA LYS A 116 -2.88 -14.02 -16.13
C LYS A 116 -3.27 -12.98 -17.16
N ILE A 117 -3.37 -13.41 -18.42
CA ILE A 117 -3.96 -12.64 -19.52
C ILE A 117 -5.24 -13.34 -19.96
N HIS A 118 -6.39 -12.68 -19.82
CA HIS A 118 -7.70 -13.25 -20.21
C HIS A 118 -7.94 -14.70 -19.73
N GLY A 119 -7.59 -14.99 -18.48
CA GLY A 119 -7.72 -16.34 -17.89
C GLY A 119 -6.51 -17.26 -18.09
N GLU A 120 -5.66 -16.97 -19.08
CA GLU A 120 -4.47 -17.77 -19.39
C GLU A 120 -3.28 -17.39 -18.48
N SER A 121 -2.62 -18.40 -17.93
CA SER A 121 -1.51 -18.23 -17.01
C SER A 121 -0.24 -17.76 -17.74
N VAL A 122 0.31 -16.61 -17.34
CA VAL A 122 1.62 -16.12 -17.86
C VAL A 122 2.79 -16.47 -16.95
N VAL A 123 2.49 -16.94 -15.74
CA VAL A 123 3.47 -17.39 -14.75
C VAL A 123 3.29 -18.90 -14.53
N ARG A 124 4.38 -19.66 -14.41
CA ARG A 124 4.30 -21.09 -14.08
C ARG A 124 4.11 -21.27 -12.57
N CYS A 125 3.41 -22.34 -12.18
CA CYS A 125 3.23 -22.66 -10.76
C CYS A 125 4.57 -22.80 -9.99
N SER A 126 5.65 -23.21 -10.66
CA SER A 126 7.00 -23.31 -10.08
C SER A 126 7.57 -21.95 -9.62
N GLU A 127 7.11 -20.83 -10.19
CA GLU A 127 7.60 -19.48 -9.85
C GLU A 127 6.87 -18.86 -8.64
N ILE A 128 5.75 -19.45 -8.24
CA ILE A 128 4.85 -18.87 -7.23
C ILE A 128 5.52 -18.69 -5.86
N PRO A 129 6.32 -19.64 -5.34
CA PRO A 129 7.06 -19.44 -4.09
C PRO A 129 7.95 -18.18 -4.13
N GLY A 130 8.61 -17.94 -5.26
CA GLY A 130 9.44 -16.75 -5.48
C GLY A 130 8.63 -15.45 -5.47
N ILE A 131 7.48 -15.45 -6.14
CA ILE A 131 6.57 -14.29 -6.19
C ILE A 131 5.99 -13.98 -4.81
N VAL A 132 5.55 -15.00 -4.08
CA VAL A 132 5.01 -14.87 -2.71
C VAL A 132 6.06 -14.26 -1.80
N LYS A 133 7.30 -14.76 -1.85
CA LYS A 133 8.43 -14.21 -1.10
C LYS A 133 8.63 -12.72 -1.39
N VAL A 134 8.73 -12.34 -2.66
CA VAL A 134 8.94 -10.93 -3.07
C VAL A 134 7.78 -10.04 -2.65
N ALA A 135 6.53 -10.50 -2.80
CA ALA A 135 5.34 -9.75 -2.39
C ALA A 135 5.31 -9.50 -0.87
N ASN A 136 5.65 -10.51 -0.08
CA ASN A 136 5.72 -10.42 1.38
C ASN A 136 6.87 -9.51 1.83
N THR A 137 8.05 -9.63 1.23
CA THR A 137 9.18 -8.72 1.47
C THR A 137 8.79 -7.28 1.17
N ALA A 138 8.16 -7.01 0.03
CA ALA A 138 7.70 -5.67 -0.32
C ALA A 138 6.69 -5.12 0.71
N LEU A 139 5.70 -5.93 1.13
CA LEU A 139 4.74 -5.52 2.15
C LEU A 139 5.44 -5.13 3.46
N LEU A 140 6.31 -6.00 3.97
CA LEU A 140 7.04 -5.79 5.24
C LEU A 140 7.98 -4.60 5.17
N GLU A 141 8.64 -4.37 4.04
CA GLU A 141 9.49 -3.20 3.79
C GLU A 141 8.67 -1.89 3.81
N GLY A 142 7.42 -1.94 3.34
CA GLY A 142 6.43 -0.87 3.53
C GLY A 142 6.08 -0.66 5.01
N LYS A 143 5.79 -1.74 5.74
CA LYS A 143 5.49 -1.69 7.19
C LYS A 143 6.66 -1.11 8.00
N GLU A 144 7.90 -1.43 7.64
CA GLU A 144 9.06 -0.95 8.36
C GLU A 144 9.26 0.56 8.19
N ARG A 145 9.01 1.12 7.00
CA ARG A 145 8.95 2.59 6.82
C ARG A 145 7.88 3.25 7.68
N LEU A 146 6.73 2.60 7.84
CA LEU A 146 5.69 3.09 8.76
C LEU A 146 6.17 3.07 10.22
N ASN A 147 6.94 2.06 10.63
CA ASN A 147 7.55 2.03 11.96
C ASN A 147 8.63 3.11 12.14
N ARG A 148 9.45 3.37 11.11
CA ARG A 148 10.40 4.50 11.14
C ARG A 148 9.66 5.82 11.32
N PHE A 149 8.57 6.02 10.59
CA PHE A 149 7.75 7.23 10.71
C PHE A 149 7.13 7.38 12.10
N ARG A 150 6.63 6.28 12.67
CA ARG A 150 6.16 6.27 14.06
C ARG A 150 7.24 6.70 15.05
N LYS A 151 8.47 6.19 14.90
CA LYS A 151 9.59 6.59 15.77
C LYS A 151 9.91 8.08 15.65
N VAL A 152 9.92 8.63 14.43
CA VAL A 152 10.09 10.08 14.20
C VAL A 152 9.00 10.89 14.89
N LEU A 153 7.76 10.36 14.96
CA LEU A 153 6.65 10.97 15.70
C LEU A 153 6.66 10.67 17.22
N GLY A 154 7.68 9.99 17.75
CA GLY A 154 7.74 9.59 19.17
C GLY A 154 6.78 8.45 19.55
N LEU A 155 6.22 7.75 18.57
CA LEU A 155 5.29 6.63 18.77
C LEU A 155 6.02 5.29 18.82
N LYS A 156 5.46 4.33 19.57
CA LYS A 156 5.98 2.96 19.61
C LYS A 156 5.80 2.26 18.25
N PRO A 157 6.81 1.51 17.76
CA PRO A 157 6.67 0.68 16.58
C PRO A 157 5.69 -0.48 16.84
N VAL A 158 5.07 -1.01 15.77
CA VAL A 158 4.24 -2.22 15.83
C VAL A 158 5.00 -3.39 15.22
N LYS A 159 4.86 -4.56 15.85
CA LYS A 159 5.35 -5.82 15.31
C LYS A 159 4.38 -6.33 14.25
N TYR A 160 4.79 -6.25 12.99
CA TYR A 160 4.09 -6.90 11.89
C TYR A 160 4.67 -8.31 11.78
N ARG A 161 3.91 -9.35 12.15
CA ARG A 161 4.40 -10.73 12.12
C ARG A 161 4.76 -11.12 10.68
N ALA A 162 5.98 -11.61 10.49
CA ALA A 162 6.26 -12.58 9.45
C ALA A 162 5.76 -13.94 9.96
N PHE A 163 5.19 -14.77 9.08
CA PHE A 163 4.79 -16.13 9.44
C PHE A 163 6.03 -16.96 9.75
#